data_AF-A0A5M6I1V7-F1
#
_entry.id   AF-A0A5M6I1V7-F1
#
_cell.length_a   1.000
_cell.length_b   1.000
_cell.length_c   1.000
_cell.angle_alpha   90.00
_cell.angle_beta   90.00
_cell.angle_gamma   90.00
#
_symmetry.space_group_name_H-M   'P 1'
#
loop_
_entity.id
_entity.type
_entity.pdbx_description
1 polymer ?
#
loop_
_entity_poly.entity_id
_entity_poly.type
_entity_poly.pdbx_seq_one_letter_code
_entity_poly.pdbx_strand_id
1 'polypeptide(L)'
;MPSRSRWLVSTEWLAAHLGAPDVVVVEGTYQLPTTGRNAEAEYLACHIPHAVRFDIDKIKDPASPYPHMVPSPDLFGAEVGKLGIGSGQTIVVYDACGLFSAPRVWWNFRIMGARDVFILDGGLPKWLAEGRPVETGPVSRSPHTFHARLDHSAVAAAADVLSALTTDSAQVVDARGPARFFGEMPEPRPDMRAGHMPGAKNLPFDMLVSEGRLVDEEAIRAAFVKAGVDLDRPVITSCGSGVTAAVLTLALDSIGKASRIYDGSWAEWGSRPDLPVTAAA
;
A
#
# COMPACT_ATOMS: atom_id res chain seq x y z
N MET A 1 15.45 -19.56 -4.21
CA MET A 1 14.26 -19.45 -3.34
C MET A 1 13.07 -19.18 -4.24
N PRO A 2 11.95 -19.93 -4.11
CA PRO A 2 10.72 -19.54 -4.81
C PRO A 2 10.37 -18.09 -4.45
N SER A 3 9.77 -17.36 -5.39
CA SER A 3 9.38 -15.97 -5.15
C SER A 3 8.39 -15.90 -3.99
N ARG A 4 8.61 -15.01 -3.02
CA ARG A 4 7.75 -14.84 -1.83
C ARG A 4 6.34 -14.33 -2.18
N SER A 5 6.16 -13.85 -3.40
CA SER A 5 4.88 -13.48 -3.98
C SER A 5 5.05 -13.41 -5.49
N ARG A 6 3.99 -13.74 -6.25
CA ARG A 6 3.99 -13.55 -7.71
C ARG A 6 4.13 -12.07 -8.12
N TRP A 7 3.91 -11.15 -7.19
CA TRP A 7 3.98 -9.70 -7.41
C TRP A 7 5.33 -9.09 -7.05
N LEU A 8 6.34 -9.92 -6.76
CA LEU A 8 7.68 -9.44 -6.41
C LEU A 8 8.66 -9.75 -7.54
N VAL A 9 9.47 -8.74 -7.89
CA VAL A 9 10.64 -8.89 -8.77
C VAL A 9 11.90 -8.58 -7.99
N SER A 10 13.01 -9.25 -8.33
CA SER A 10 14.30 -9.01 -7.67
C SER A 10 14.98 -7.75 -8.20
N THR A 11 15.89 -7.20 -7.41
CA THR A 11 16.82 -6.14 -7.82
C THR A 11 17.68 -6.56 -9.01
N GLU A 12 18.08 -7.84 -9.08
CA GLU A 12 18.74 -8.45 -10.23
C GLU A 12 17.89 -8.38 -11.50
N TRP A 13 16.62 -8.78 -11.41
CA TRP A 13 15.69 -8.72 -12.53
C TRP A 13 15.52 -7.28 -13.00
N LEU A 14 15.27 -6.33 -12.09
CA LEU A 14 15.08 -4.94 -12.48
C LEU A 14 16.33 -4.38 -13.16
N ALA A 15 17.53 -4.63 -12.61
CA ALA A 15 18.77 -4.18 -13.21
C ALA A 15 18.99 -4.70 -14.63
N ALA A 16 18.60 -5.95 -14.91
CA ALA A 16 18.68 -6.53 -16.26
C ALA A 16 17.65 -5.94 -17.25
N HIS A 17 16.58 -5.30 -16.76
CA HIS A 17 15.48 -4.78 -17.57
C HIS A 17 15.34 -3.24 -17.53
N LEU A 18 16.24 -2.51 -16.88
CA LEU A 18 16.18 -1.03 -16.79
C LEU A 18 16.11 -0.33 -18.15
N GLY A 19 16.73 -0.91 -19.18
CA GLY A 19 16.72 -0.37 -20.55
C GLY A 19 15.54 -0.84 -21.41
N ALA A 20 14.64 -1.67 -20.88
CA ALA A 20 13.52 -2.19 -21.64
C ALA A 20 12.45 -1.09 -21.83
N PRO A 21 11.98 -0.81 -23.06
CA PRO A 21 11.08 0.30 -23.34
C PRO A 21 9.68 0.14 -22.72
N ASP A 22 9.31 -1.09 -22.37
CA ASP A 22 8.04 -1.48 -21.77
C ASP A 22 8.10 -1.59 -20.24
N VAL A 23 9.28 -1.42 -19.62
CA VAL A 23 9.42 -1.40 -18.15
C VAL A 23 9.39 0.04 -17.65
N VAL A 24 8.61 0.25 -16.59
CA VAL A 24 8.52 1.53 -15.89
C VAL A 24 8.85 1.34 -14.43
N VAL A 25 9.85 2.07 -13.96
CA VAL A 25 10.18 2.12 -12.55
C VAL A 25 9.38 3.25 -11.90
N VAL A 26 8.70 2.95 -10.80
CA VAL A 26 7.85 3.87 -10.07
C VAL A 26 8.34 3.98 -8.64
N GLU A 27 8.75 5.19 -8.26
CA GLU A 27 9.11 5.53 -6.89
C GLU A 27 7.85 5.95 -6.14
N GLY A 28 7.43 5.13 -5.17
CA GLY A 28 6.19 5.28 -4.43
C GLY A 28 6.40 5.62 -2.95
N THR A 29 7.48 6.32 -2.58
CA THR A 29 7.74 6.62 -1.16
C THR A 29 6.69 7.55 -0.60
N TYR A 30 6.20 7.20 0.58
CA TYR A 30 5.41 8.06 1.43
C TYR A 30 6.12 8.22 2.77
N GLN A 31 6.17 9.45 3.27
CA GLN A 31 6.67 9.74 4.61
C GLN A 31 5.49 10.18 5.46
N LEU A 32 5.39 9.64 6.68
CA LEU A 32 4.41 10.15 7.64
C LEU A 32 4.75 11.61 7.97
N PRO A 33 3.75 12.50 8.10
CA PRO A 33 3.98 13.92 8.42
C PRO A 33 4.83 14.14 9.68
N THR A 34 4.75 13.21 10.64
CA THR A 34 5.47 13.24 11.91
C THR A 34 6.97 12.96 11.81
N THR A 35 7.45 12.42 10.68
CA THR A 35 8.88 12.07 10.52
C THR A 35 9.76 13.28 10.22
N GLY A 36 9.18 14.39 9.77
CA GLY A 36 9.94 15.54 9.26
C GLY A 36 10.71 15.25 7.96
N ARG A 37 10.52 14.07 7.36
CA ARG A 37 11.16 13.66 6.11
C ARG A 37 10.32 14.11 4.91
N ASN A 38 10.99 14.38 3.79
CA ASN A 38 10.34 14.83 2.57
C ASN A 38 10.62 13.83 1.44
N ALA A 39 9.60 13.05 1.07
CA ALA A 39 9.70 12.02 0.04
C ALA A 39 10.15 12.56 -1.33
N GLU A 40 9.71 13.78 -1.70
CA GLU A 40 10.14 14.42 -2.94
C GLU A 40 11.63 14.75 -2.91
N ALA A 41 12.10 15.35 -1.81
CA ALA A 41 13.51 15.69 -1.65
C ALA A 41 14.41 14.44 -1.62
N GLU A 42 13.95 13.35 -1.01
CA GLU A 42 14.65 12.07 -0.98
C GLU A 42 14.76 11.45 -2.38
N TYR A 43 13.66 11.43 -3.13
CA TYR A 43 13.66 10.99 -4.53
C TYR A 43 14.63 11.82 -5.39
N LEU A 44 14.55 13.15 -5.32
CA LEU A 44 15.46 14.03 -6.07
C LEU A 44 16.93 13.86 -5.66
N ALA A 45 17.19 13.44 -4.43
CA ALA A 45 18.55 13.19 -3.96
C ALA A 45 19.08 11.81 -4.36
N CYS A 46 18.23 10.79 -4.50
CA CYS A 46 18.62 9.43 -4.83
C CYS A 46 17.41 8.58 -5.25
N HIS A 47 17.40 8.09 -6.49
CA HIS A 47 16.40 7.15 -6.98
C HIS A 47 16.99 6.12 -7.95
N ILE A 48 16.26 5.03 -8.19
CA ILE A 48 16.64 4.03 -9.20
C ILE A 48 16.58 4.68 -10.59
N PRO A 49 17.52 4.40 -11.51
CA PRO A 49 17.55 5.03 -12.82
C PRO A 49 16.20 4.98 -13.54
N HIS A 50 15.82 6.12 -14.13
CA HIS A 50 14.58 6.31 -14.89
C HIS A 50 13.28 6.18 -14.07
N ALA A 51 13.37 6.06 -12.74
CA ALA A 51 12.18 5.98 -11.90
C ALA A 51 11.40 7.29 -11.94
N VAL A 52 10.09 7.19 -12.19
CA VAL A 52 9.17 8.34 -12.04
C VAL A 52 8.55 8.33 -10.66
N ARG A 53 8.34 9.52 -10.09
CA ARG A 53 7.75 9.69 -8.77
C ARG A 53 6.22 9.56 -8.83
N PHE A 54 5.67 8.61 -8.08
CA PHE A 54 4.23 8.49 -7.82
C PHE A 54 3.89 8.99 -6.41
N ASP A 55 3.28 10.16 -6.34
CA ASP A 55 2.94 10.81 -5.07
C ASP A 55 1.49 10.49 -4.67
N ILE A 56 1.32 9.59 -3.68
CA ILE A 56 -0.01 9.20 -3.17
C ILE A 56 -0.75 10.34 -2.44
N ASP A 57 -0.06 11.42 -2.07
CA ASP A 57 -0.72 12.62 -1.53
C ASP A 57 -1.32 13.50 -2.62
N LYS A 58 -0.85 13.37 -3.87
CA LYS A 58 -1.37 14.09 -5.04
C LYS A 58 -2.33 13.25 -5.88
N ILE A 59 -2.02 11.98 -6.10
CA ILE A 59 -2.82 11.06 -6.92
C ILE A 59 -3.83 10.34 -6.02
N LYS A 60 -4.86 11.08 -5.61
CA LYS A 60 -5.94 10.65 -4.72
C LYS A 60 -7.25 11.34 -5.10
N ASP A 61 -8.37 10.90 -4.53
CA ASP A 61 -9.65 11.60 -4.67
C ASP A 61 -9.58 13.01 -4.03
N PRO A 62 -9.70 14.11 -4.80
CA PRO A 62 -9.65 15.46 -4.27
C PRO A 62 -10.95 15.88 -3.58
N ALA A 63 -12.06 15.16 -3.81
CA ALA A 63 -13.36 15.49 -3.21
C ALA A 63 -13.50 14.90 -1.79
N SER A 64 -12.70 13.87 -1.47
CA SER A 64 -12.72 13.27 -0.14
C SER A 64 -11.98 14.14 0.89
N PRO A 65 -12.56 14.34 2.09
CA PRO A 65 -11.83 14.95 3.20
C PRO A 65 -10.78 14.00 3.81
N TYR A 66 -10.83 12.72 3.47
CA TYR A 66 -9.94 11.69 4.01
C TYR A 66 -8.70 11.48 3.12
N PRO A 67 -7.55 11.18 3.73
CA PRO A 67 -6.29 11.01 3.00
C PRO A 67 -6.25 9.76 2.11
N HIS A 68 -5.47 9.87 1.04
CA HIS A 68 -5.07 8.78 0.14
C HIS A 68 -6.20 8.01 -0.53
N MET A 69 -7.45 8.48 -0.42
CA MET A 69 -8.60 7.83 -1.04
C MET A 69 -8.37 7.59 -2.52
N VAL A 70 -8.77 6.41 -3.01
CA VAL A 70 -8.63 6.03 -4.40
C VAL A 70 -9.30 7.08 -5.30
N PRO A 71 -8.57 7.67 -6.26
CA PRO A 71 -9.13 8.65 -7.19
C PRO A 71 -10.13 7.99 -8.15
N SER A 72 -10.90 8.79 -8.89
CA SER A 72 -11.68 8.28 -10.02
C SER A 72 -10.75 7.65 -11.08
N PRO A 73 -11.24 6.68 -11.89
CA PRO A 73 -10.46 6.12 -13.00
C PRO A 73 -9.91 7.20 -13.94
N ASP A 74 -10.72 8.21 -14.29
CA ASP A 74 -10.30 9.28 -15.19
C ASP A 74 -9.16 10.11 -14.60
N LEU A 75 -9.24 10.46 -13.31
CA LEU A 75 -8.18 11.19 -12.63
C LEU A 75 -6.90 10.34 -12.53
N PHE A 76 -7.03 9.07 -12.14
CA PHE A 76 -5.90 8.15 -12.06
C PHE A 76 -5.19 8.04 -13.42
N GLY A 77 -5.95 7.73 -14.48
CA GLY A 77 -5.44 7.57 -15.84
C GLY A 77 -4.76 8.85 -16.36
N ALA A 78 -5.34 10.01 -16.07
CA ALA A 78 -4.76 11.30 -16.44
C ALA A 78 -3.42 11.56 -15.70
N GLU A 79 -3.37 11.35 -14.38
CA GLU A 79 -2.16 11.62 -13.59
C GLU A 79 -1.04 10.62 -13.90
N VAL A 80 -1.31 9.32 -13.95
CA VAL A 80 -0.26 8.33 -14.28
C VAL A 80 0.17 8.42 -15.74
N GLY A 81 -0.73 8.84 -16.64
CA GLY A 81 -0.42 9.12 -18.03
C GLY A 81 0.57 10.28 -18.18
N LYS A 82 0.45 11.34 -17.36
CA LYS A 82 1.45 12.44 -17.30
C LYS A 82 2.83 11.97 -16.85
N LEU A 83 2.89 10.92 -16.03
CA LEU A 83 4.15 10.25 -15.63
C LEU A 83 4.72 9.32 -16.73
N GLY A 84 4.08 9.27 -17.90
CA GLY A 84 4.46 8.42 -19.03
C GLY A 84 4.13 6.95 -18.83
N ILE A 85 3.19 6.61 -17.94
CA ILE A 85 2.80 5.24 -17.63
C ILE A 85 1.60 4.85 -18.50
N GLY A 86 1.74 3.78 -19.28
CA GLY A 86 0.70 3.23 -20.14
C GLY A 86 0.15 1.89 -19.65
N SER A 87 -1.07 1.53 -20.08
CA SER A 87 -1.76 0.31 -19.62
C SER A 87 -1.09 -1.02 -19.98
N GLY A 88 -0.22 -1.03 -20.99
CA GLY A 88 0.48 -2.24 -21.47
C GLY A 88 1.91 -2.38 -20.96
N GLN A 89 2.36 -1.49 -20.08
CA GLN A 89 3.72 -1.51 -19.56
C GLN A 89 3.83 -2.40 -18.32
N THR A 90 5.02 -2.96 -18.12
CA THR A 90 5.42 -3.62 -16.87
C THR A 90 5.83 -2.55 -15.87
N ILE A 91 5.06 -2.41 -14.79
CA ILE A 91 5.27 -1.40 -13.75
C ILE A 91 6.01 -2.06 -12.58
N VAL A 92 7.14 -1.50 -12.17
CA VAL A 92 7.89 -1.94 -10.99
C VAL A 92 7.92 -0.81 -9.96
N VAL A 93 7.23 -1.03 -8.85
CA VAL A 93 7.09 -0.07 -7.77
C VAL A 93 8.12 -0.35 -6.68
N TYR A 94 8.73 0.68 -6.11
CA TYR A 94 9.53 0.56 -4.90
C TYR A 94 9.29 1.74 -3.96
N ASP A 95 9.77 1.63 -2.72
CA ASP A 95 9.86 2.75 -1.78
C ASP A 95 11.22 2.75 -1.07
N ALA A 96 11.53 3.85 -0.41
CA ALA A 96 12.77 4.11 0.31
C ALA A 96 12.88 3.32 1.63
N CYS A 97 11.81 2.66 2.07
CA CYS A 97 11.74 1.88 3.31
C CYS A 97 11.84 0.36 3.06
N GLY A 98 11.83 -0.08 1.80
CA GLY A 98 11.86 -1.49 1.39
C GLY A 98 10.45 -2.01 1.09
N LEU A 99 9.58 -2.04 2.10
CA LEU A 99 8.18 -2.47 1.95
C LEU A 99 7.28 -1.73 2.94
N PHE A 100 6.83 -0.54 2.56
CA PHE A 100 5.95 0.31 3.38
C PHE A 100 4.79 0.91 2.57
N SER A 101 5.10 1.75 1.59
CA SER A 101 4.13 2.48 0.77
C SER A 101 4.06 1.96 -0.67
N ALA A 102 5.09 1.27 -1.16
CA ALA A 102 5.08 0.61 -2.46
C ALA A 102 3.89 -0.36 -2.63
N PRO A 103 3.47 -1.15 -1.62
CA PRO A 103 2.26 -1.97 -1.72
C PRO A 103 1.00 -1.16 -1.99
N ARG A 104 0.89 0.08 -1.48
CA ARG A 104 -0.27 0.93 -1.77
C ARG A 104 -0.31 1.37 -3.22
N VAL A 105 0.83 1.78 -3.77
CA VAL A 105 0.93 2.17 -5.19
C VAL A 105 0.69 0.97 -6.10
N TRP A 106 1.26 -0.19 -5.78
CA TRP A 106 0.97 -1.45 -6.46
C TRP A 106 -0.53 -1.79 -6.46
N TRP A 107 -1.18 -1.68 -5.30
CA TRP A 107 -2.61 -1.94 -5.17
C TRP A 107 -3.44 -0.95 -6.01
N ASN A 108 -3.11 0.34 -5.97
CA ASN A 108 -3.77 1.37 -6.80
C ASN A 108 -3.71 1.02 -8.30
N PHE A 109 -2.53 0.66 -8.83
CA PHE A 109 -2.43 0.26 -10.24
C PHE A 109 -3.23 -1.00 -10.56
N ARG A 110 -3.19 -2.02 -9.68
CA ARG A 110 -3.93 -3.27 -9.85
C ARG A 110 -5.44 -3.05 -9.90
N ILE A 111 -5.99 -2.33 -8.93
CA ILE A 111 -7.43 -2.07 -8.90
C ILE A 111 -7.86 -1.15 -10.05
N MET A 112 -6.92 -0.40 -10.66
CA MET A 112 -7.17 0.41 -11.86
C MET A 112 -6.98 -0.36 -13.17
N GLY A 113 -6.76 -1.67 -13.12
CA GLY A 113 -6.75 -2.55 -14.28
C GLY A 113 -5.38 -2.78 -14.93
N ALA A 114 -4.29 -2.29 -14.33
CA ALA A 114 -2.95 -2.69 -14.76
C ALA A 114 -2.71 -4.17 -14.44
N ARG A 115 -2.15 -4.90 -15.41
CA ARG A 115 -1.95 -6.36 -15.32
C ARG A 115 -0.59 -6.71 -14.73
N ASP A 116 0.45 -6.06 -15.26
CA ASP A 116 1.85 -6.35 -14.96
C ASP A 116 2.40 -5.29 -13.99
N VAL A 117 2.04 -5.44 -12.72
CA VAL A 117 2.46 -4.52 -11.64
C VAL A 117 3.17 -5.31 -10.56
N PHE A 118 4.44 -5.01 -10.34
CA PHE A 118 5.31 -5.68 -9.40
C PHE A 118 5.87 -4.70 -8.37
N ILE A 119 6.30 -5.24 -7.24
CA ILE A 119 7.04 -4.52 -6.21
C ILE A 119 8.48 -5.02 -6.23
N LEU A 120 9.44 -4.11 -6.11
CA LEU A 120 10.85 -4.45 -5.99
C LEU A 120 11.14 -5.10 -4.64
N ASP A 121 11.50 -6.38 -4.61
CA ASP A 121 11.78 -7.15 -3.39
C ASP A 121 13.02 -6.61 -2.67
N GLY A 122 12.80 -5.88 -1.57
CA GLY A 122 13.81 -5.21 -0.76
C GLY A 122 13.90 -3.70 -1.01
N GLY A 123 13.14 -3.17 -1.97
CA GLY A 123 13.05 -1.76 -2.33
C GLY A 123 14.39 -1.08 -2.59
N LEU A 124 14.42 0.24 -2.37
CA LEU A 124 15.65 1.03 -2.48
C LEU A 124 16.76 0.58 -1.51
N PRO A 125 16.48 0.20 -0.24
CA PRO A 125 17.53 -0.23 0.68
C PRO A 125 18.39 -1.37 0.14
N LYS A 126 17.77 -2.41 -0.43
CA LYS A 126 18.51 -3.53 -1.02
C LYS A 126 19.22 -3.14 -2.31
N TRP A 127 18.60 -2.32 -3.15
CA TRP A 127 19.23 -1.79 -4.37
C TRP A 127 20.55 -1.08 -4.06
N LEU A 128 20.56 -0.22 -3.03
CA LEU A 128 21.74 0.48 -2.53
C LEU A 128 22.77 -0.46 -1.91
N ALA A 129 22.32 -1.42 -1.08
CA ALA A 129 23.21 -2.40 -0.44
C ALA A 129 23.96 -3.28 -1.47
N GLU A 130 23.36 -3.52 -2.63
CA GLU A 130 23.97 -4.25 -3.75
C GLU A 130 24.89 -3.36 -4.62
N GLY A 131 25.06 -2.08 -4.27
CA GLY A 131 25.92 -1.15 -5.01
C GLY A 131 25.43 -0.82 -6.42
N ARG A 132 24.12 -0.92 -6.66
CA ARG A 132 23.54 -0.68 -7.99
C ARG A 132 23.44 0.82 -8.31
N PRO A 133 23.46 1.22 -9.60
CA PRO A 133 23.43 2.63 -9.99
C PRO A 133 22.20 3.37 -9.50
N VAL A 134 22.34 4.67 -9.24
CA VAL A 134 21.24 5.57 -8.86
C VAL A 134 21.35 6.87 -9.65
N GLU A 135 20.23 7.57 -9.79
CA GLU A 135 20.12 8.90 -10.40
C GLU A 135 19.73 9.94 -9.35
N THR A 136 19.93 11.21 -9.70
CA THR A 136 19.53 12.38 -8.92
C THR A 136 18.81 13.37 -9.83
N GLY A 137 18.01 14.26 -9.24
CA GLY A 137 17.18 15.22 -9.97
C GLY A 137 15.86 14.63 -10.47
N PRO A 138 15.09 15.40 -11.26
CA PRO A 138 13.80 14.95 -11.76
C PRO A 138 13.95 14.07 -13.00
N VAL A 139 13.17 12.99 -13.06
CA VAL A 139 12.96 12.18 -14.27
C VAL A 139 11.66 12.62 -14.95
N SER A 140 11.72 12.82 -16.26
CA SER A 140 10.54 13.09 -17.10
C SER A 140 10.45 12.07 -18.22
N ARG A 141 9.24 11.58 -18.47
CA ARG A 141 8.92 10.64 -19.55
C ARG A 141 7.86 11.28 -20.44
N SER A 142 7.87 10.94 -21.73
CA SER A 142 6.80 11.39 -22.63
C SER A 142 5.46 10.87 -22.12
N PRO A 143 4.40 11.72 -22.08
CA PRO A 143 3.09 11.30 -21.64
C PRO A 143 2.58 10.08 -22.41
N HIS A 144 1.87 9.21 -21.72
CA HIS A 144 1.28 8.00 -22.28
C HIS A 144 -0.20 7.91 -21.89
N THR A 145 -0.99 7.16 -22.66
CA THR A 145 -2.37 6.87 -22.29
C THR A 145 -2.44 5.67 -21.34
N PHE A 146 -3.11 5.86 -20.20
CA PHE A 146 -3.50 4.80 -19.28
C PHE A 146 -5.03 4.74 -19.20
N HIS A 147 -5.61 3.64 -19.69
CA HIS A 147 -7.04 3.36 -19.61
C HIS A 147 -7.35 2.69 -18.28
N ALA A 148 -7.67 3.50 -17.27
CA ALA A 148 -8.02 3.00 -15.95
C ALA A 148 -9.43 2.41 -15.91
N ARG A 149 -9.59 1.28 -15.21
CA ARG A 149 -10.88 0.68 -14.88
C ARG A 149 -10.84 0.19 -13.44
N LEU A 150 -11.61 0.85 -12.58
CA LEU A 150 -11.66 0.52 -11.15
C LEU A 150 -12.39 -0.81 -10.90
N ASP A 151 -11.73 -1.72 -10.19
CA ASP A 151 -12.33 -2.88 -9.56
C ASP A 151 -12.87 -2.51 -8.18
N HIS A 152 -14.17 -2.20 -8.16
CA HIS A 152 -14.88 -1.87 -6.92
C HIS A 152 -14.89 -3.02 -5.90
N SER A 153 -14.69 -4.27 -6.32
CA SER A 153 -14.71 -5.40 -5.39
C SER A 153 -13.51 -5.39 -4.44
N ALA A 154 -12.38 -4.80 -4.85
CA ALA A 154 -11.16 -4.70 -4.04
C ALA A 154 -11.22 -3.59 -2.97
N VAL A 155 -12.20 -2.69 -3.03
CA VAL A 155 -12.36 -1.55 -2.13
C VAL A 155 -13.54 -1.79 -1.20
N ALA A 156 -13.36 -1.62 0.11
CA ALA A 156 -14.45 -1.60 1.08
C ALA A 156 -14.73 -0.16 1.52
N ALA A 157 -16.01 0.18 1.64
CA ALA A 157 -16.48 1.43 2.23
C ALA A 157 -16.78 1.26 3.73
N ALA A 158 -16.94 2.36 4.48
CA ALA A 158 -17.29 2.30 5.90
C ALA A 158 -18.56 1.46 6.18
N ALA A 159 -19.55 1.49 5.28
CA ALA A 159 -20.77 0.69 5.40
C ALA A 159 -20.49 -0.82 5.24
N ASP A 160 -19.57 -1.22 4.35
CA ASP A 160 -19.15 -2.63 4.22
C ASP A 160 -18.48 -3.11 5.51
N VAL A 161 -17.61 -2.28 6.09
CA VAL A 161 -16.91 -2.58 7.35
C VAL A 161 -17.89 -2.68 8.52
N LEU A 162 -18.81 -1.73 8.65
CA LEU A 162 -19.83 -1.77 9.69
C LEU A 162 -20.72 -3.01 9.57
N SER A 163 -21.12 -3.36 8.34
CA SER A 163 -21.86 -4.59 8.07
C SER A 163 -21.06 -5.83 8.44
N ALA A 164 -19.79 -5.90 8.05
CA ALA A 164 -18.89 -7.01 8.36
C ALA A 164 -18.77 -7.24 9.88
N LEU A 165 -18.56 -6.17 10.65
CA LEU A 165 -18.40 -6.23 12.10
C LEU A 165 -19.71 -6.56 12.84
N THR A 166 -20.86 -6.14 12.32
CA THR A 166 -22.17 -6.37 12.97
C THR A 166 -22.79 -7.73 12.63
N THR A 167 -22.48 -8.27 11.46
CA THR A 167 -23.05 -9.54 10.95
C THR A 167 -22.07 -10.71 10.96
N ASP A 168 -20.81 -10.47 11.33
CA ASP A 168 -19.71 -11.43 11.23
C ASP A 168 -19.53 -12.00 9.80
N SER A 169 -19.83 -11.21 8.77
CA SER A 169 -19.70 -11.64 7.37
C SER A 169 -18.28 -11.56 6.82
N ALA A 170 -17.40 -10.75 7.44
CA ALA A 170 -15.98 -10.69 7.13
C ALA A 170 -15.17 -10.25 8.37
N GLN A 171 -13.88 -10.58 8.37
CA GLN A 171 -12.97 -10.19 9.44
C GLN A 171 -12.25 -8.90 9.06
N VAL A 172 -12.22 -7.92 9.97
CA VAL A 172 -11.48 -6.67 9.77
C VAL A 172 -10.12 -6.78 10.46
N VAL A 173 -9.04 -6.53 9.73
CA VAL A 173 -7.66 -6.64 10.24
C VAL A 173 -6.95 -5.29 10.09
N ASP A 174 -6.56 -4.68 11.20
CA ASP A 174 -5.92 -3.37 11.26
C ASP A 174 -4.39 -3.51 11.36
N ALA A 175 -3.70 -2.83 10.44
CA ALA A 175 -2.25 -2.86 10.30
C ALA A 175 -1.46 -1.84 11.15
N ARG A 176 -2.15 -1.01 11.93
CA ARG A 176 -1.51 -0.05 12.85
C ARG A 176 -0.79 -0.79 13.98
N GLY A 177 0.22 -0.14 14.56
CA GLY A 177 0.87 -0.65 15.77
C GLY A 177 -0.11 -0.74 16.95
N PRO A 178 0.13 -1.65 17.91
CA PRO A 178 -0.82 -1.97 18.97
C PRO A 178 -1.17 -0.74 19.83
N ALA A 179 -0.21 0.12 20.15
CA ALA A 179 -0.46 1.32 20.94
C ALA A 179 -1.51 2.26 20.30
N ARG A 180 -1.51 2.38 18.97
CA ARG A 180 -2.52 3.17 18.24
C ARG A 180 -3.86 2.44 18.17
N PHE A 181 -3.83 1.13 17.94
CA PHE A 181 -5.02 0.29 17.86
C PHE A 181 -5.79 0.23 19.19
N PHE A 182 -5.10 0.07 20.32
CA PHE A 182 -5.71 0.04 21.65
C PHE A 182 -5.94 1.44 22.26
N GLY A 183 -5.57 2.50 21.54
CA GLY A 183 -5.79 3.89 21.98
C GLY A 183 -4.84 4.38 23.08
N GLU A 184 -3.71 3.69 23.27
CA GLU A 184 -2.63 4.07 24.20
C GLU A 184 -1.76 5.21 23.65
N MET A 185 -1.80 5.44 22.35
CA MET A 185 -1.09 6.51 21.65
C MET A 185 -2.07 7.30 20.76
N PRO A 186 -1.95 8.64 20.71
CA PRO A 186 -2.76 9.44 19.79
C PRO A 186 -2.45 9.09 18.33
N GLU A 187 -3.44 9.32 17.48
CA GLU A 187 -3.24 9.21 16.04
C GLU A 187 -2.38 10.37 15.51
N PRO A 188 -1.56 10.15 14.46
CA PRO A 188 -0.65 11.17 13.94
C PRO A 188 -1.38 12.34 13.25
N ARG A 189 -2.67 12.20 12.97
CA ARG A 189 -3.51 13.24 12.39
C ARG A 189 -4.44 13.80 13.46
N PRO A 190 -4.67 15.12 13.48
CA PRO A 190 -5.58 15.75 14.44
C PRO A 190 -7.01 15.24 14.24
N ASP A 191 -7.84 15.42 15.28
CA ASP A 191 -9.30 15.20 15.25
C ASP A 191 -9.77 13.76 15.04
N MET A 192 -8.86 12.79 15.07
CA MET A 192 -9.19 11.36 15.06
C MET A 192 -9.31 10.82 16.48
N ARG A 193 -10.42 10.10 16.76
CA ARG A 193 -10.59 9.38 18.02
C ARG A 193 -9.53 8.28 18.15
N ALA A 194 -9.04 8.05 19.37
CA ALA A 194 -8.14 6.93 19.69
C ALA A 194 -8.92 5.61 19.72
N GLY A 195 -8.23 4.48 19.47
CA GLY A 195 -8.81 3.13 19.54
C GLY A 195 -8.96 2.46 18.17
N HIS A 196 -9.94 1.55 18.10
CA HIS A 196 -10.21 0.72 16.92
C HIS A 196 -11.70 0.42 16.72
N MET A 197 -12.00 -0.21 15.59
CA MET A 197 -13.34 -0.67 15.22
C MET A 197 -13.71 -1.90 16.07
N PRO A 198 -14.85 -1.92 16.78
CA PRO A 198 -15.23 -3.05 17.63
C PRO A 198 -15.23 -4.38 16.87
N GLY A 199 -14.49 -5.38 17.38
CA GLY A 199 -14.35 -6.70 16.75
C GLY A 199 -13.25 -6.80 15.69
N ALA A 200 -12.57 -5.70 15.35
CA ALA A 200 -11.39 -5.76 14.50
C ALA A 200 -10.23 -6.49 15.19
N LYS A 201 -9.37 -7.13 14.40
CA LYS A 201 -8.15 -7.82 14.83
C LYS A 201 -6.95 -6.93 14.53
N ASN A 202 -5.90 -7.00 15.34
CA ASN A 202 -4.67 -6.22 15.10
C ASN A 202 -3.55 -7.12 14.59
N LEU A 203 -3.02 -6.79 13.42
CA LEU A 203 -1.80 -7.38 12.87
C LEU A 203 -0.92 -6.25 12.33
N PRO A 204 -0.01 -5.70 13.15
CA PRO A 204 0.93 -4.67 12.70
C PRO A 204 1.69 -5.11 11.45
N PHE A 205 1.77 -4.23 10.44
CA PHE A 205 2.33 -4.59 9.13
C PHE A 205 3.80 -5.04 9.19
N ASP A 206 4.56 -4.53 10.14
CA ASP A 206 5.98 -4.83 10.38
C ASP A 206 6.20 -6.29 10.83
N MET A 207 5.17 -6.97 11.34
CA MET A 207 5.21 -8.42 11.60
C MET A 207 5.27 -9.25 10.31
N LEU A 208 4.96 -8.66 9.15
CA LEU A 208 4.99 -9.29 7.83
C LEU A 208 6.19 -8.85 6.99
N VAL A 209 7.07 -8.00 7.55
CA VAL A 209 8.21 -7.43 6.84
C VAL A 209 9.50 -7.71 7.61
N SER A 210 10.50 -8.25 6.93
CA SER A 210 11.84 -8.46 7.48
C SER A 210 12.87 -7.94 6.48
N GLU A 211 13.76 -7.07 6.94
CA GLU A 211 14.82 -6.44 6.12
C GLU A 211 14.26 -5.76 4.85
N GLY A 212 13.12 -5.08 4.97
CA GLY A 212 12.47 -4.40 3.85
C GLY A 212 11.82 -5.35 2.82
N ARG A 213 11.64 -6.62 3.17
CA ARG A 213 11.07 -7.66 2.30
C ARG A 213 9.91 -8.34 2.97
N LEU A 214 8.96 -8.86 2.18
CA LEU A 214 7.89 -9.71 2.70
C LEU A 214 8.51 -10.96 3.35
N VAL A 215 7.98 -11.40 4.48
CA VAL A 215 8.36 -12.70 5.09
C VAL A 215 7.82 -13.87 4.25
N ASP A 216 8.22 -15.10 4.56
CA ASP A 216 7.77 -16.28 3.82
C ASP A 216 6.32 -16.68 4.15
N GLU A 217 5.77 -17.61 3.35
CA GLU A 217 4.38 -18.08 3.49
C GLU A 217 4.08 -18.64 4.89
N GLU A 218 5.01 -19.38 5.50
CA GLU A 218 4.80 -19.97 6.83
C GLU A 218 4.68 -18.87 7.89
N ALA A 219 5.58 -17.88 7.86
CA ALA A 219 5.54 -16.74 8.75
C ALA A 219 4.28 -15.87 8.54
N ILE A 220 3.85 -15.67 7.29
CA ILE A 220 2.59 -14.96 6.97
C ILE A 220 1.41 -15.68 7.62
N ARG A 221 1.27 -16.99 7.37
CA ARG A 221 0.16 -17.80 7.93
C ARG A 221 0.16 -17.74 9.46
N ALA A 222 1.33 -17.93 10.06
CA ALA A 222 1.49 -17.89 11.51
C ALA A 222 1.10 -16.51 12.10
N ALA A 223 1.48 -15.42 11.45
CA ALA A 223 1.15 -14.07 11.89
C ALA A 223 -0.36 -13.79 11.86
N PHE A 224 -1.05 -14.17 10.78
CA PHE A 224 -2.51 -14.03 10.68
C PHE A 224 -3.25 -14.89 11.70
N VAL A 225 -2.86 -16.17 11.86
CA VAL A 225 -3.47 -17.07 12.85
C VAL A 225 -3.25 -16.56 14.28
N LYS A 226 -2.04 -16.06 14.59
CA LYS A 226 -1.73 -15.46 15.89
C LYS A 226 -2.55 -14.20 16.18
N ALA A 227 -2.85 -13.41 15.15
CA ALA A 227 -3.78 -12.28 15.24
C ALA A 227 -5.26 -12.71 15.33
N GLY A 228 -5.53 -14.02 15.38
CA GLY A 228 -6.86 -14.61 15.49
C GLY A 228 -7.61 -14.67 14.16
N VAL A 229 -6.98 -14.43 13.02
CA VAL A 229 -7.62 -14.40 11.70
C VAL A 229 -7.80 -15.83 11.16
N ASP A 230 -9.03 -16.16 10.82
CA ASP A 230 -9.38 -17.38 10.07
C ASP A 230 -9.12 -17.13 8.57
N LEU A 231 -8.10 -17.77 8.01
CA LEU A 231 -7.69 -17.57 6.61
C LEU A 231 -8.68 -18.15 5.59
N ASP A 232 -9.69 -18.91 6.01
CA ASP A 232 -10.73 -19.45 5.13
C ASP A 232 -11.97 -18.56 5.05
N ARG A 233 -12.01 -17.49 5.85
CA ARG A 233 -13.09 -16.50 5.86
C ARG A 233 -12.69 -15.21 5.13
N PRO A 234 -13.65 -14.43 4.59
CA PRO A 234 -13.37 -13.14 3.96
C PRO A 234 -12.64 -12.17 4.91
N VAL A 235 -11.71 -11.40 4.35
CA VAL A 235 -10.89 -10.42 5.09
C VAL A 235 -11.00 -9.03 4.47
N ILE A 236 -11.20 -8.02 5.33
CA ILE A 236 -11.06 -6.61 5.02
C ILE A 236 -9.83 -6.10 5.77
N THR A 237 -8.83 -5.60 5.06
CA THR A 237 -7.66 -4.98 5.69
C THR A 237 -7.88 -3.48 5.87
N SER A 238 -7.37 -2.93 6.96
CA SER A 238 -7.45 -1.52 7.30
C SER A 238 -6.15 -1.04 7.96
N CYS A 239 -5.96 0.27 8.10
CA CYS A 239 -4.90 0.84 8.91
C CYS A 239 -5.24 2.27 9.32
N GLY A 240 -4.27 3.20 9.31
CA GLY A 240 -4.52 4.62 9.49
C GLY A 240 -5.23 5.27 8.29
N SER A 241 -4.79 4.99 7.06
CA SER A 241 -5.25 5.70 5.84
C SER A 241 -5.09 4.86 4.57
N GLY A 242 -5.33 3.55 4.66
CA GLY A 242 -5.28 2.63 3.52
C GLY A 242 -3.88 2.27 2.99
N VAL A 243 -2.80 2.87 3.51
CA VAL A 243 -1.42 2.65 3.02
C VAL A 243 -0.86 1.31 3.50
N THR A 244 -0.58 1.15 4.79
CA THR A 244 -0.01 -0.10 5.34
C THR A 244 -0.98 -1.28 5.32
N ALA A 245 -2.29 -1.04 5.14
CA ALA A 245 -3.27 -2.07 4.86
C ALA A 245 -2.93 -2.86 3.57
N ALA A 246 -2.29 -2.20 2.60
CA ALA A 246 -1.85 -2.83 1.37
C ALA A 246 -0.72 -3.86 1.59
N VAL A 247 0.06 -3.75 2.68
CA VAL A 247 1.05 -4.77 3.07
C VAL A 247 0.34 -6.07 3.47
N LEU A 248 -0.72 -5.97 4.28
CA LEU A 248 -1.53 -7.13 4.67
C LEU A 248 -2.23 -7.74 3.45
N THR A 249 -2.74 -6.90 2.55
CA THR A 249 -3.36 -7.36 1.28
C THR A 249 -2.34 -8.08 0.39
N LEU A 250 -1.11 -7.57 0.27
CA LEU A 250 -0.03 -8.25 -0.45
C LEU A 250 0.32 -9.60 0.19
N ALA A 251 0.41 -9.65 1.52
CA ALA A 251 0.68 -10.87 2.26
C ALA A 251 -0.42 -11.93 2.05
N LEU A 252 -1.70 -11.54 2.14
CA LEU A 252 -2.83 -12.43 1.87
C LEU A 252 -2.81 -12.95 0.42
N ASP A 253 -2.60 -12.08 -0.57
CA ASP A 253 -2.53 -12.50 -1.99
C ASP A 253 -1.39 -13.50 -2.21
N SER A 254 -0.24 -13.30 -1.54
CA SER A 254 0.92 -14.18 -1.67
C SER A 254 0.68 -15.61 -1.18
N ILE A 255 -0.28 -15.80 -0.26
CA ILE A 255 -0.69 -17.12 0.24
C ILE A 255 -2.02 -17.59 -0.37
N GLY A 256 -2.44 -16.97 -1.47
CA GLY A 256 -3.63 -17.34 -2.25
C GLY A 256 -4.95 -16.89 -1.63
N LYS A 257 -4.95 -15.89 -0.74
CA LYS A 257 -6.14 -15.37 -0.06
C LYS A 257 -6.50 -13.98 -0.60
N ALA A 258 -7.77 -13.79 -0.97
CA ALA A 258 -8.27 -12.50 -1.42
C ALA A 258 -8.65 -11.62 -0.23
N SER A 259 -8.50 -10.30 -0.39
CA SER A 259 -8.93 -9.29 0.59
C SER A 259 -9.43 -8.04 -0.09
N ARG A 260 -10.16 -7.22 0.68
CA ARG A 260 -10.56 -5.86 0.32
C ARG A 260 -9.79 -4.87 1.21
N ILE A 261 -9.44 -3.70 0.71
CA ILE A 261 -8.92 -2.62 1.55
C ILE A 261 -10.08 -1.71 1.95
N TYR A 262 -10.29 -1.52 3.26
CA TYR A 262 -11.08 -0.39 3.74
C TYR A 262 -10.28 0.90 3.54
N ASP A 263 -10.59 1.61 2.46
CA ASP A 263 -9.76 2.68 1.94
C ASP A 263 -9.71 3.91 2.87
N GLY A 264 -10.89 4.33 3.35
CA GLY A 264 -11.04 5.40 4.34
C GLY A 264 -10.30 5.08 5.64
N SER A 265 -10.21 3.79 5.99
CA SER A 265 -9.43 3.30 7.12
C SER A 265 -9.77 4.06 8.42
N TRP A 266 -8.86 4.07 9.40
CA TRP A 266 -9.08 4.79 10.64
C TRP A 266 -9.25 6.31 10.45
N ALA A 267 -8.67 6.91 9.40
CA ALA A 267 -8.83 8.33 9.11
C ALA A 267 -10.29 8.72 8.84
N GLU A 268 -11.05 7.86 8.14
CA GLU A 268 -12.50 8.03 8.03
C GLU A 268 -13.20 7.62 9.32
N TRP A 269 -12.99 6.38 9.77
CA TRP A 269 -13.75 5.81 10.88
C TRP A 269 -13.58 6.55 12.20
N GLY A 270 -12.33 6.84 12.57
CA GLY A 270 -11.95 7.57 13.78
C GLY A 270 -12.48 9.00 13.80
N SER A 271 -12.70 9.62 12.63
CA SER A 271 -13.20 11.00 12.49
C SER A 271 -14.73 11.10 12.44
N ARG A 272 -15.43 9.98 12.21
CA ARG A 272 -16.88 9.92 12.03
C ARG A 272 -17.62 9.61 13.34
N PRO A 273 -18.31 10.56 13.98
CA PRO A 273 -18.93 10.35 15.30
C PRO A 273 -20.06 9.30 15.29
N ASP A 274 -20.64 9.02 14.13
CA ASP A 274 -21.70 8.04 13.93
C ASP A 274 -21.20 6.57 13.93
N LEU A 275 -19.89 6.35 13.79
CA LEU A 275 -19.29 5.02 13.77
C LEU A 275 -18.77 4.60 15.15
N PRO A 276 -18.99 3.34 15.56
CA PRO A 276 -18.66 2.87 16.90
C PRO A 276 -17.14 2.70 17.07
N VAL A 277 -16.63 3.06 18.24
CA VAL A 277 -15.20 2.95 18.58
C VAL A 277 -15.07 2.26 19.92
N THR A 278 -14.07 1.40 20.05
CA THR A 278 -13.65 0.84 21.33
C THR A 278 -12.17 1.13 21.57
N ALA A 279 -11.80 1.26 22.85
CA ALA A 279 -10.44 1.52 23.30
C ALA A 279 -10.22 0.73 24.59
N ALA A 280 -9.78 -0.52 24.48
CA ALA A 280 -9.23 -1.36 25.56
C ALA A 280 -8.83 -2.74 25.01
N ALA A 281 -7.90 -3.39 25.69
CA ALA A 281 -7.59 -4.83 25.57
C ALA A 281 -8.69 -5.70 26.20
#